data_AF-A0A3B8KXB8-F1
#
_entry.id   AF-A0A3B8KXB8-F1
#
_cell.length_a   1.000
_cell.length_b   1.000
_cell.length_c   1.000
_cell.angle_alpha   90.00
_cell.angle_beta   90.00
_cell.angle_gamma   90.00
#
_symmetry.space_group_name_H-M   'P 1'
#
loop_
_entity.id
_entity.type
_entity.pdbx_description
1 polymer ?
#
loop_
_entity_poly.entity_id
_entity_poly.type
_entity_poly.pdbx_seq_one_letter_code
_entity_poly.pdbx_strand_id
1 'polypeptide(L)'
;MISRPRRLVCTILFLLAAVVSARAAELPSTVAKGARLVEVFSSAAFHEGPTWDPVTGKLYFTAFFGGDPANQQIIRLDGPGKGTVWLDKSEGVNGTWL
;
A
#
# COMPACT_ATOMS: atom_id res chain seq x y z
N MET A 1 -29.83 11.48 56.54
CA MET A 1 -29.99 10.37 55.59
C MET A 1 -28.70 10.20 54.79
N ILE A 2 -28.17 8.98 54.85
CA ILE A 2 -26.88 8.53 54.32
C ILE A 2 -27.00 8.20 52.82
N SER A 3 -25.85 8.32 52.14
CA SER A 3 -25.46 7.75 50.85
C SER A 3 -25.81 8.50 49.57
N ARG A 4 -24.76 8.81 48.80
CA ARG A 4 -24.56 8.27 47.44
C ARG A 4 -23.13 8.52 46.94
N PRO A 5 -22.14 7.67 47.29
CA PRO A 5 -20.81 7.68 46.66
C PRO A 5 -20.77 6.82 45.37
N ARG A 6 -21.91 6.66 44.67
CA ARG A 6 -22.02 5.69 43.55
C ARG A 6 -21.63 6.24 42.18
N ARG A 7 -21.52 7.56 42.00
CA ARG A 7 -21.23 8.16 40.68
C ARG A 7 -19.75 8.29 40.37
N LEU A 8 -18.88 8.36 41.38
CA LEU A 8 -17.45 8.58 41.18
C LEU A 8 -16.68 7.28 40.83
N VAL A 9 -17.15 6.14 41.35
CA VAL A 9 -16.48 4.84 41.19
C VAL A 9 -16.61 4.30 39.75
N CYS A 10 -17.73 4.54 39.07
CA CYS A 10 -17.91 4.07 37.69
C CYS A 10 -17.05 4.84 36.66
N THR A 11 -16.77 6.13 36.88
CA THR A 11 -15.97 6.93 35.92
C THR A 11 -14.50 6.54 35.94
N ILE A 12 -13.96 6.13 37.09
CA ILE A 12 -12.56 5.69 37.22
C ILE A 12 -12.34 4.32 36.54
N LEU A 13 -13.34 3.43 36.57
CA LEU A 13 -13.25 2.11 35.95
C LEU A 13 -13.22 2.15 34.41
N PHE A 14 -13.89 3.15 33.80
CA PHE A 14 -13.91 3.31 32.34
C PHE A 14 -12.59 3.86 31.77
N LEU A 15 -11.79 4.57 32.56
CA LEU A 15 -10.50 5.12 32.11
C LEU A 15 -9.36 4.10 32.17
N LEU A 16 -9.43 3.07 33.01
CA LEU A 16 -8.41 2.01 33.04
C LEU A 16 -8.53 0.99 31.89
N ALA A 17 -9.71 0.84 31.29
CA ALA A 17 -9.93 -0.14 30.21
C ALA A 17 -9.44 0.35 28.83
N ALA A 18 -9.06 1.62 28.69
CA ALA A 18 -8.67 2.22 27.41
C ALA A 18 -7.17 2.11 27.09
N VAL A 19 -6.35 1.50 27.96
CA VAL A 19 -4.92 1.30 27.71
C VAL A 19 -4.65 -0.09 27.11
N VAL A 20 -5.51 -0.55 26.20
CA VAL A 20 -5.09 -1.56 25.23
C VAL A 20 -4.36 -0.78 24.14
N SER A 21 -3.09 -0.47 24.40
CA SER A 21 -2.19 -0.03 23.35
C SER A 21 -2.16 -1.18 22.34
N ALA A 22 -2.78 -0.98 21.18
CA ALA A 22 -2.66 -1.90 20.06
C ALA A 22 -1.17 -2.00 19.74
N ARG A 23 -0.52 -3.05 20.24
CA ARG A 23 0.88 -3.30 19.95
C ARG A 23 0.93 -3.55 18.44
N ALA A 24 1.48 -2.60 17.70
CA ALA A 24 1.74 -2.78 16.28
C ALA A 24 2.47 -4.12 16.14
N ALA A 25 1.96 -4.98 15.24
CA ALA A 25 2.62 -6.24 14.96
C ALA A 25 4.10 -5.97 14.67
N GLU A 26 4.98 -6.72 15.32
CA GLU A 26 6.41 -6.57 15.08
C GLU A 26 6.67 -6.91 13.61
N LEU A 27 7.38 -6.02 12.92
CA LEU A 27 7.73 -6.26 11.51
C LEU A 27 8.66 -7.48 11.43
N PRO A 28 8.56 -8.29 10.36
CA PRO A 28 9.51 -9.36 10.13
C PRO A 28 10.96 -8.85 10.17
N SER A 29 11.89 -9.67 10.63
CA SER A 29 13.33 -9.31 10.70
C SER A 29 13.96 -9.00 9.34
N THR A 30 13.29 -9.36 8.24
CA THR A 30 13.66 -9.00 6.87
C THR A 30 13.43 -7.52 6.55
N VAL A 31 12.62 -6.81 7.35
CA VAL A 31 12.37 -5.39 7.17
C VAL A 31 13.46 -4.58 7.89
N ALA A 32 14.20 -3.79 7.13
CA ALA A 32 15.25 -2.94 7.69
C ALA A 32 14.70 -1.99 8.78
N LYS A 33 15.48 -1.78 9.84
CA LYS A 33 15.12 -0.86 10.92
C LYS A 33 14.86 0.53 10.36
N GLY A 34 13.68 1.08 10.66
CA GLY A 34 13.30 2.42 10.20
C GLY A 34 12.69 2.44 8.79
N ALA A 35 12.53 1.31 8.11
CA ALA A 35 11.82 1.26 6.83
C ALA A 35 10.39 1.83 6.97
N ARG A 36 9.93 2.45 5.89
CA ARG A 36 8.58 3.02 5.77
C ARG A 36 8.04 2.63 4.40
N LEU A 37 6.74 2.36 4.33
CA LEU A 37 6.05 2.26 3.05
C LEU A 37 5.98 3.65 2.45
N VAL A 38 6.39 3.80 1.20
CA VAL A 38 6.36 5.06 0.46
C VAL A 38 5.70 4.79 -0.88
N GLU A 39 4.76 5.65 -1.26
CA GLU A 39 4.21 5.63 -2.61
C GLU A 39 5.25 6.21 -3.58
N VAL A 40 5.69 5.39 -4.55
CA VAL A 40 6.67 5.80 -5.57
C VAL A 40 5.98 6.20 -6.86
N PHE A 41 4.80 5.65 -7.15
CA PHE A 41 4.02 5.94 -8.34
C PHE A 41 2.55 5.59 -8.07
N SER A 42 1.65 6.43 -8.57
CA SER A 42 0.20 6.20 -8.56
C SER A 42 -0.42 6.74 -9.84
N SER A 43 -1.54 6.14 -10.22
CA SER A 43 -2.37 6.56 -11.36
C SER A 43 -3.80 6.07 -11.13
N ALA A 44 -4.73 6.42 -12.03
CA ALA A 44 -6.10 5.91 -11.97
C ALA A 44 -6.23 4.43 -12.38
N ALA A 45 -5.19 3.84 -12.97
CA ALA A 45 -5.19 2.44 -13.37
C ALA A 45 -4.99 1.50 -12.18
N PHE A 46 -5.48 0.26 -12.33
CA PHE A 46 -5.08 -0.84 -11.47
C PHE A 46 -3.72 -1.37 -11.91
N HIS A 47 -2.77 -1.51 -10.99
CA HIS A 47 -1.40 -1.93 -11.32
C HIS A 47 -1.06 -3.31 -10.75
N GLU A 48 -0.38 -4.15 -11.54
CA GLU A 48 0.08 -5.48 -11.10
C GLU A 48 1.42 -5.87 -11.73
N GLY A 49 2.00 -6.96 -11.19
CA GLY A 49 3.13 -7.66 -11.79
C GLY A 49 4.38 -6.79 -11.96
N PRO A 50 4.87 -6.11 -10.90
CA PRO A 50 6.11 -5.37 -11.02
C PRO A 50 7.31 -6.31 -11.28
N THR A 51 8.10 -6.01 -12.31
CA THR A 51 9.31 -6.75 -12.69
C THR A 51 10.49 -5.81 -12.84
N TRP A 52 11.62 -6.20 -12.26
CA TRP A 52 12.87 -5.45 -12.30
C TRP A 52 13.82 -6.01 -13.35
N ASP A 53 14.23 -5.17 -14.30
CA ASP A 53 15.34 -5.47 -15.21
C ASP A 53 16.65 -4.97 -14.60
N PRO A 54 17.56 -5.87 -14.18
CA PRO A 54 18.83 -5.48 -13.58
C PRO A 54 19.85 -4.95 -14.59
N VAL A 55 19.67 -5.22 -15.89
CA VAL A 55 20.59 -4.75 -16.94
C VAL A 55 20.37 -3.27 -17.20
N THR A 56 19.11 -2.84 -17.31
CA THR A 56 18.78 -1.43 -17.57
C THR A 56 18.47 -0.62 -16.31
N GLY A 57 18.28 -1.30 -15.17
CA GLY A 57 17.89 -0.67 -13.92
C GLY A 57 16.49 -0.06 -13.99
N LYS A 58 15.54 -0.79 -14.60
CA LYS A 58 14.18 -0.32 -14.82
C LYS A 58 13.16 -1.26 -14.21
N LEU A 59 12.12 -0.65 -13.62
CA LEU A 59 10.96 -1.37 -13.13
C LEU A 59 9.84 -1.26 -14.17
N TYR A 60 9.24 -2.38 -14.53
CA TYR A 60 8.08 -2.45 -15.42
C TYR A 60 6.89 -3.00 -14.64
N PHE A 61 5.68 -2.57 -14.96
CA PHE A 61 4.45 -3.11 -14.37
C PHE A 61 3.27 -2.92 -15.33
N THR A 62 2.28 -3.79 -15.18
CA THR A 62 1.05 -3.69 -15.96
C THR A 62 0.14 -2.60 -15.39
N ALA A 63 -0.50 -1.82 -16.24
CA ALA A 63 -1.58 -0.90 -15.91
C ALA A 63 -2.86 -1.32 -16.65
N PHE A 64 -3.92 -1.60 -15.89
CA PHE A 64 -5.24 -1.94 -16.40
C PHE A 64 -6.15 -0.72 -16.30
N PHE A 65 -6.59 -0.23 -17.46
CA PHE A 65 -7.58 0.84 -17.56
C PHE A 65 -8.94 0.21 -17.85
N GLY A 66 -9.87 0.32 -16.90
CA GLY A 66 -11.27 -0.02 -17.14
C GLY A 66 -11.95 1.02 -18.04
N GLY A 67 -13.07 0.62 -18.67
CA GLY A 67 -13.84 1.49 -19.56
C GLY A 67 -14.23 0.79 -20.85
N ASP A 68 -14.79 1.56 -21.79
CA ASP A 68 -15.07 1.12 -23.16
C ASP A 68 -14.45 2.13 -24.15
N PRO A 69 -13.34 1.79 -24.84
CA PRO A 69 -12.66 0.50 -24.78
C PRO A 69 -11.80 0.37 -23.51
N ALA A 70 -11.72 -0.85 -22.97
CA ALA A 70 -10.71 -1.20 -21.99
C ALA A 70 -9.31 -1.15 -22.64
N ASN A 71 -8.27 -0.89 -21.84
CA ASN A 71 -6.89 -0.92 -22.31
C ASN A 71 -5.96 -1.53 -21.27
N GLN A 72 -4.94 -2.23 -21.74
CA GLN A 72 -3.84 -2.73 -20.94
C GLN A 72 -2.53 -2.14 -21.45
N GLN A 73 -1.70 -1.63 -20.54
CA GLN A 73 -0.42 -1.03 -20.87
C GLN A 73 0.70 -1.62 -20.01
N ILE A 74 1.91 -1.68 -20.55
CA ILE A 74 3.12 -1.85 -19.75
C ILE A 74 3.72 -0.48 -19.48
N ILE A 75 3.83 -0.15 -18.21
CA ILE A 75 4.46 1.08 -17.74
C ILE A 75 5.89 0.78 -17.32
N ARG A 76 6.84 1.59 -17.79
CA ARG A 76 8.22 1.63 -17.28
C ARG A 76 8.38 2.79 -16.32
N LEU A 77 8.89 2.53 -15.12
CA LEU A 77 9.23 3.57 -14.16
C LEU A 77 10.58 4.21 -14.53
N ASP A 78 10.55 5.46 -14.99
CA ASP A 78 11.75 6.22 -15.32
C ASP A 78 12.31 7.00 -14.11
N GLY A 79 11.52 7.13 -13.05
CA GLY A 79 11.86 7.72 -11.76
C GLY A 79 10.62 7.84 -10.87
N PRO A 80 10.76 8.30 -9.60
CA PRO A 80 9.62 8.53 -8.72
C PRO A 80 8.57 9.43 -9.37
N GLY A 81 7.30 9.00 -9.37
CA GLY A 81 6.17 9.69 -9.98
C GLY A 81 6.17 9.70 -11.51
N LYS A 82 7.17 9.11 -12.18
CA LYS A 82 7.33 9.17 -13.64
C LYS A 82 7.24 7.78 -14.27
N GLY A 83 6.03 7.41 -14.66
CA GLY A 83 5.76 6.25 -15.50
C GLY A 83 5.68 6.65 -16.98
N THR A 84 6.29 5.87 -17.85
CA THR A 84 6.21 5.99 -19.31
C THR A 84 5.51 4.76 -19.87
N VAL A 85 4.55 4.93 -20.78
CA VAL A 85 3.96 3.81 -21.53
C VAL A 85 5.05 3.22 -22.43
N TRP A 86 5.53 2.04 -22.08
CA TRP A 86 6.55 1.31 -22.84
C TRP A 86 5.94 0.41 -23.91
N LEU A 87 4.77 -0.18 -23.60
CA LEU A 87 3.95 -0.92 -24.54
C LEU A 87 2.48 -0.56 -24.30
N ASP A 88 1.78 -0.15 -25.36
CA ASP A 88 0.33 0.13 -25.35
C ASP A 88 -0.42 -1.06 -25.97
N LYS A 89 -1.71 -1.23 -25.62
CA LYS A 89 -2.55 -2.36 -26.10
C LYS A 89 -1.85 -3.70 -25.90
N SER A 90 -1.41 -3.93 -24.67
CA SER A 90 -0.64 -5.09 -24.27
C SER A 90 -1.54 -6.20 -23.71
N GLU A 91 -2.73 -6.38 -24.28
CA GLU A 91 -3.70 -7.36 -23.80
C GLU A 91 -3.07 -8.76 -23.76
N GLY A 92 -3.21 -9.43 -22.62
CA GLY A 92 -2.64 -10.76 -22.40
C GLY A 92 -1.18 -10.77 -21.93
N VAL A 93 -0.49 -9.62 -21.88
CA VAL A 93 0.88 -9.51 -21.35
C VAL A 93 0.87 -9.01 -19.90
N ASN A 94 1.33 -9.80 -18.95
CA ASN A 94 1.53 -9.36 -17.56
C ASN A 94 3.03 -9.22 -17.26
N GLY A 95 3.39 -8.22 -16.45
CA GLY A 95 4.78 -7.83 -16.20
C GLY A 95 5.73 -8.95 -15.75
N THR A 96 5.26 -10.11 -15.29
CA THR A 96 6.10 -11.30 -15.00
C THR A 96 6.85 -11.87 -16.22
N TRP A 97 6.46 -11.55 -17.46
CA TRP A 97 7.04 -12.12 -18.69
C TRP A 97 7.94 -11.15 -19.48
N LEU A 98 8.32 -10.02 -18.88
CA LEU A 98 9.29 -9.07 -19.45
C LEU A 98 10.73 -9.38 -19.03
#